data_AF-I4DAL1-F1
#
_entry.id   AF-I4DAL1-F1
#
_cell.length_a   1.000
_cell.length_b   1.000
_cell.length_c   1.000
_cell.angle_alpha   90.00
_cell.angle_beta   90.00
_cell.angle_gamma   90.00
#
_symmetry.space_group_name_H-M   'P 1'
#
loop_
_entity.id
_entity.type
_entity.pdbx_description
1 polymer ?
#
loop_
_entity_poly.entity_id
_entity_poly.type
_entity_poly.pdbx_seq_one_letter_code
_entity_poly.pdbx_strand_id
1 'polypeptide(L)'
;MSNEEIDARILKSLSAEKKKILLTKLGLIPLLPSIISNINDDDIYSTKDLAEFLKISPQHVTRLCRQGTLDAFQSVPRGKYMLFGKNIKDFLNRSYYPPKKIEKLAEKFLNE
;
A
#
# COMPACT_ATOMS: atom_id res chain seq x y z
N MET A 1 4.25 -36.48 5.06
CA MET A 1 4.05 -35.03 4.87
C MET A 1 4.33 -34.73 3.42
N SER A 2 3.39 -34.11 2.72
CA SER A 2 3.60 -33.71 1.32
C SER A 2 4.55 -32.50 1.27
N ASN A 3 5.22 -32.28 0.13
CA ASN A 3 6.07 -31.10 -0.06
C ASN A 3 5.28 -29.78 0.13
N GLU A 4 3.99 -29.78 -0.22
CA GLU A 4 3.08 -28.65 -0.04
C GLU A 4 2.91 -28.25 1.44
N GLU A 5 2.84 -29.22 2.36
CA GLU A 5 2.74 -28.94 3.80
C GLU A 5 4.01 -28.29 4.36
N ILE A 6 5.17 -28.65 3.79
CA ILE A 6 6.47 -28.09 4.17
C ILE A 6 6.58 -26.65 3.65
N ASP A 7 6.18 -26.42 2.40
CA ASP A 7 6.22 -25.09 1.76
C ASP A 7 5.27 -24.09 2.44
N ALA A 8 4.07 -24.53 2.80
CA ALA A 8 3.10 -23.72 3.56
C ALA A 8 3.64 -23.34 4.96
N ARG A 9 4.39 -24.24 5.60
CA ARG A 9 4.99 -24.02 6.93
C ARG A 9 6.18 -23.07 6.86
N ILE A 10 7.01 -23.18 5.82
CA ILE A 10 8.09 -22.25 5.50
C ILE A 10 7.52 -20.85 5.27
N LEU A 11 6.48 -20.72 4.44
CA LEU A 11 5.79 -19.44 4.24
C LEU A 11 5.24 -18.88 5.54
N LYS A 12 4.63 -19.68 6.42
CA LYS A 12 4.17 -19.20 7.75
C LYS A 12 5.30 -18.65 8.63
N SER A 13 6.52 -19.18 8.51
CA SER A 13 7.69 -18.75 9.27
C SER A 13 8.43 -17.52 8.69
N LEU A 14 8.16 -17.15 7.43
CA LEU A 14 8.79 -15.98 6.80
C LEU A 14 8.23 -14.66 7.38
N SER A 15 9.13 -13.72 7.68
CA SER A 15 8.75 -12.34 8.01
C SER A 15 7.94 -11.71 6.87
N ALA A 16 7.08 -10.74 7.20
CA ALA A 16 6.22 -10.06 6.23
C ALA A 16 7.01 -9.48 5.04
N GLU A 17 8.23 -9.00 5.28
CA GLU A 17 9.14 -8.49 4.26
C GLU A 17 9.61 -9.58 3.29
N LYS A 18 10.02 -10.75 3.81
CA LYS A 18 10.46 -11.86 2.95
C LYS A 18 9.32 -12.42 2.11
N LYS A 19 8.10 -12.46 2.65
CA LYS A 19 6.88 -12.80 1.89
C LYS A 19 6.64 -11.83 0.74
N LYS A 20 6.73 -10.53 1.02
CA LYS A 20 6.56 -9.48 0.00
C LYS A 20 7.56 -9.65 -1.13
N ILE A 21 8.84 -9.84 -0.81
CA ILE A 21 9.91 -10.05 -1.80
C ILE A 21 9.65 -11.29 -2.67
N LEU A 22 9.25 -12.41 -2.05
CA LEU A 22 8.95 -13.65 -2.76
C LEU A 22 7.77 -13.48 -3.72
N LEU A 23 6.66 -12.90 -3.24
CA LEU A 23 5.47 -12.67 -4.04
C LEU A 23 5.70 -11.67 -5.19
N THR A 24 6.57 -10.67 -4.99
CA THR A 24 7.03 -9.76 -6.05
C THR A 24 7.89 -10.49 -7.09
N LYS A 25 8.83 -11.36 -6.67
CA LYS A 25 9.64 -12.17 -7.60
C LYS A 25 8.81 -13.15 -8.42
N LEU A 26 7.73 -13.67 -7.85
CA LEU A 26 6.78 -14.56 -8.52
C LEU A 26 5.80 -13.82 -9.45
N GLY A 27 5.88 -12.49 -9.54
CA GLY A 27 4.99 -11.68 -10.38
C GLY A 27 3.54 -11.59 -9.90
N LEU A 28 3.26 -12.08 -8.68
CA LEU A 28 1.91 -12.09 -8.09
C LEU A 28 1.50 -10.72 -7.52
N ILE A 29 2.47 -9.83 -7.35
CA ILE A 29 2.32 -8.48 -6.84
C ILE A 29 2.79 -7.51 -7.94
N PRO A 30 1.90 -6.71 -8.55
CA PRO A 30 2.32 -5.72 -9.55
C PRO A 30 3.27 -4.72 -8.89
N LEU A 31 4.44 -4.47 -9.47
CA LEU A 31 5.37 -3.48 -8.93
C LEU A 31 4.69 -2.12 -8.88
N LEU A 32 4.80 -1.42 -7.74
CA LEU A 32 4.36 -0.03 -7.69
C LEU A 32 5.08 0.76 -8.79
N PRO A 33 4.37 1.63 -9.53
CA PRO A 33 5.01 2.53 -10.47
C PRO A 33 6.21 3.25 -9.84
N SER A 34 7.35 3.31 -10.54
CA SER A 34 8.61 3.90 -10.05
C SER A 34 8.44 5.33 -9.53
N ILE A 35 7.45 6.06 -10.06
CA ILE A 35 7.11 7.41 -9.63
C ILE A 35 6.69 7.50 -8.16
N ILE A 36 6.15 6.42 -7.57
CA ILE A 36 5.78 6.35 -6.15
C ILE A 36 7.02 6.20 -5.26
N SER A 37 8.07 5.55 -5.77
CA SER A 37 9.36 5.45 -5.08
C SER A 37 10.06 6.80 -4.92
N ASN A 38 9.74 7.77 -5.78
CA ASN A 38 10.34 9.11 -5.76
C ASN A 38 9.74 10.05 -4.72
N ILE A 39 8.62 9.69 -4.09
CA ILE A 39 8.06 10.46 -2.97
C ILE A 39 9.02 10.31 -1.80
N ASN A 40 9.52 11.38 -1.20
CA ASN A 40 10.33 11.25 0.02
C ASN A 40 9.41 11.06 1.24
N ASP A 41 9.83 10.26 2.22
CA ASP A 41 8.98 9.93 3.37
C ASP A 41 8.70 11.16 4.25
N ASP A 42 9.69 12.05 4.36
CA ASP A 42 9.66 13.26 5.18
C ASP A 42 9.03 14.47 4.46
N ASP A 43 8.75 14.36 3.16
CA ASP A 43 8.12 15.43 2.40
C ASP A 43 6.66 15.61 2.83
N ILE A 44 6.22 16.87 2.88
CA ILE A 44 4.85 17.23 3.23
C ILE A 44 4.11 17.70 2.00
N TYR A 45 2.98 17.06 1.72
CA TYR A 45 2.11 17.34 0.60
C TYR A 45 0.76 17.86 1.08
N SER A 46 0.20 18.79 0.32
CA SER A 46 -1.20 19.19 0.48
C SER A 46 -2.13 18.22 -0.25
N THR A 47 -3.43 18.31 0.04
CA THR A 47 -4.45 17.56 -0.71
C THR A 47 -4.51 17.92 -2.19
N LYS A 48 -4.05 19.13 -2.57
CA LYS A 48 -3.98 19.55 -3.97
C LYS A 48 -2.81 18.87 -4.70
N ASP A 49 -1.64 18.83 -4.07
CA ASP A 49 -0.45 18.20 -4.65
C ASP A 49 -0.70 16.71 -4.89
N LEU A 50 -1.30 16.03 -3.90
CA LEU A 50 -1.65 14.63 -4.03
C LEU A 50 -2.75 14.38 -5.08
N ALA A 51 -3.73 15.28 -5.18
CA ALA A 51 -4.77 15.20 -6.19
C ALA A 51 -4.19 15.33 -7.61
N GLU A 52 -3.24 16.24 -7.81
CA GLU A 52 -2.55 16.40 -9.09
C GLU A 52 -1.68 15.19 -9.44
N PHE A 53 -0.99 14.63 -8.44
CA PHE A 53 -0.16 13.45 -8.59
C PHE A 53 -0.98 12.21 -8.99
N LEU A 54 -2.10 11.99 -8.30
CA LEU A 54 -2.99 10.84 -8.53
C LEU A 54 -4.02 11.07 -9.63
N LYS A 55 -4.05 12.27 -10.24
CA LYS A 55 -5.05 12.69 -11.23
C LYS A 55 -6.50 12.47 -10.77
N ILE A 56 -6.78 12.80 -9.51
CA ILE A 56 -8.11 12.78 -8.90
C ILE A 56 -8.51 14.16 -8.37
N SER A 57 -9.76 14.35 -7.98
CA SER A 57 -10.19 15.65 -7.46
C SER A 57 -9.67 15.91 -6.03
N PRO A 58 -9.31 17.15 -5.68
CA PRO A 58 -8.93 17.51 -4.31
C PRO A 58 -10.03 17.22 -3.27
N GLN A 59 -11.30 17.28 -3.68
CA GLN A 59 -12.45 16.92 -2.84
C GLN A 59 -12.42 15.42 -2.50
N HIS A 60 -12.04 14.57 -3.47
CA HIS A 60 -11.90 13.15 -3.23
C HIS A 60 -10.78 12.85 -2.23
N VAL A 61 -9.62 13.48 -2.38
CA VAL A 61 -8.50 13.34 -1.43
C VAL A 61 -8.92 13.79 -0.03
N THR A 62 -9.58 14.95 0.08
CA THR A 62 -10.07 15.48 1.35
C THR A 62 -11.06 14.52 2.02
N ARG A 63 -11.93 13.87 1.24
CA ARG A 63 -12.85 12.84 1.73
C ARG A 63 -12.09 11.64 2.30
N LEU A 64 -11.04 11.17 1.63
CA LEU A 64 -10.21 10.06 2.12
C LEU A 64 -9.53 10.40 3.46
N CYS A 65 -9.03 11.63 3.61
CA CYS A 65 -8.46 12.10 4.87
C CYS A 65 -9.51 12.13 5.99
N ARG A 66 -10.72 12.66 5.70
CA ARG A 66 -11.82 12.70 6.68
C ARG A 66 -12.29 11.32 7.13
N GLN A 67 -12.21 10.33 6.25
CA GLN A 67 -12.60 8.95 6.53
C GLN A 67 -11.51 8.15 7.25
N GLY A 68 -10.32 8.72 7.46
CA GLY A 68 -9.17 7.99 8.02
C GLY A 68 -8.61 6.90 7.10
N THR A 69 -9.01 6.89 5.82
CA THR A 69 -8.45 5.96 4.84
C THR A 69 -7.06 6.39 4.39
N LEU A 70 -6.82 7.69 4.40
CA LEU A 70 -5.55 8.32 4.11
C LEU A 70 -5.10 9.13 5.33
N ASP A 71 -4.00 8.71 5.93
CA ASP A 71 -3.51 9.29 7.18
C ASP A 71 -2.95 10.70 6.91
N ALA A 72 -3.55 11.69 7.55
CA ALA A 72 -3.24 13.10 7.38
C ALA A 72 -3.31 13.82 8.73
N PHE A 73 -2.62 14.96 8.82
CA PHE A 73 -2.69 15.85 9.97
C PHE A 73 -3.22 17.22 9.56
N GLN A 74 -3.63 17.99 10.56
CA GLN A 74 -4.00 19.40 10.41
C GLN A 74 -3.16 20.22 11.37
N SER A 75 -2.61 21.34 10.90
CA SER A 75 -1.85 22.25 11.77
C SER A 75 -2.76 23.06 12.70
N VAL A 76 -4.04 23.24 12.33
CA VAL A 76 -5.05 23.96 13.10
C VAL A 76 -6.41 23.26 12.99
N PRO A 77 -7.30 23.38 13.99
CA PRO A 77 -8.67 22.87 13.90
C PRO A 77 -9.39 23.45 12.67
N ARG A 78 -10.05 22.59 11.88
CA ARG A 78 -10.68 22.96 10.59
C ARG A 78 -9.70 23.51 9.55
N GLY A 79 -8.41 23.26 9.72
CA GLY A 79 -7.35 23.64 8.80
C GLY A 79 -7.31 22.75 7.55
N LYS A 80 -6.33 23.05 6.69
CA LYS A 80 -6.01 22.23 5.54
C LYS A 80 -5.37 20.93 5.99
N TYR A 81 -5.72 19.82 5.33
CA TYR A 81 -5.05 18.55 5.53
C TYR A 81 -3.67 18.57 4.89
N MET A 82 -2.70 18.05 5.62
CA MET A 82 -1.31 17.87 5.21
C MET A 82 -0.94 16.40 5.38
N LEU A 83 -0.13 15.88 4.47
CA LEU A 83 0.19 14.47 4.34
C LEU A 83 1.69 14.29 4.29
N PHE A 84 2.23 13.37 5.09
CA PHE A 84 3.60 12.93 4.91
C PHE A 84 3.70 11.99 3.70
N GLY A 85 4.80 12.04 2.97
CA GLY A 85 5.05 11.16 1.84
C GLY A 85 4.99 9.68 2.23
N LYS A 86 5.44 9.33 3.43
CA LYS A 86 5.28 7.98 4.00
C LYS A 86 3.81 7.52 4.00
N ASN A 87 2.90 8.37 4.48
CA ASN A 87 1.48 8.04 4.56
C ASN A 87 0.85 7.85 3.17
N ILE A 88 1.31 8.64 2.19
CA ILE A 88 0.90 8.51 0.80
C ILE A 88 1.36 7.16 0.24
N LYS A 89 2.62 6.79 0.46
CA LYS A 89 3.15 5.48 0.05
C LYS A 89 2.38 4.34 0.70
N ASP A 90 2.08 4.43 2.00
CA ASP A 90 1.33 3.39 2.71
C ASP A 90 -0.10 3.26 2.18
N PHE A 91 -0.76 4.38 1.88
CA PHE A 91 -2.07 4.38 1.24
C PHE A 91 -2.04 3.75 -0.15
N LEU A 92 -1.06 4.10 -0.99
CA LEU A 92 -0.92 3.55 -2.33
C LEU A 92 -0.56 2.07 -2.29
N ASN A 93 0.37 1.66 -1.43
CA ASN A 93 0.66 0.25 -1.19
C ASN A 93 -0.62 -0.51 -0.82
N ARG A 94 -1.41 -0.02 0.15
CA ARG A 94 -2.68 -0.67 0.54
C ARG A 94 -3.70 -0.75 -0.61
N SER A 95 -3.75 0.29 -1.45
CA SER A 95 -4.72 0.39 -2.55
C SER A 95 -4.35 -0.50 -3.74
N TYR A 96 -3.07 -0.56 -4.10
CA TYR A 96 -2.53 -1.45 -5.15
C TYR A 96 -2.43 -2.90 -4.67
N TYR A 97 -2.26 -3.13 -3.37
CA TYR A 97 -2.15 -4.44 -2.74
C TYR A 97 -3.26 -4.68 -1.73
N PRO A 98 -4.50 -5.00 -2.17
CA PRO A 98 -5.54 -5.40 -1.23
C PRO A 98 -5.13 -6.74 -0.59
N PRO A 99 -4.89 -6.79 0.73
CA PRO A 99 -4.31 -7.97 1.38
C PRO A 99 -5.17 -9.23 1.12
N LYS A 100 -6.49 -9.08 1.21
CA LYS A 100 -7.45 -10.17 0.93
C LYS A 100 -7.39 -10.72 -0.50
N LYS A 101 -7.04 -9.90 -1.50
CA LYS A 101 -6.90 -10.38 -2.88
C LYS A 101 -5.60 -11.17 -3.06
N ILE A 102 -4.52 -10.69 -2.45
CA ILE A 102 -3.22 -11.37 -2.50
C ILE A 102 -3.27 -12.69 -1.73
N GLU A 103 -3.91 -12.71 -0.56
CA GLU A 103 -4.14 -13.94 0.21
C GLU A 103 -4.88 -14.99 -0.62
N LYS A 104 -5.99 -14.63 -1.26
CA LYS A 104 -6.73 -15.54 -2.16
C LYS A 104 -5.90 -16.02 -3.35
N LEU A 105 -5.09 -15.14 -3.95
CA LEU A 105 -4.19 -15.51 -5.04
C LEU A 105 -3.11 -16.49 -4.57
N ALA A 106 -2.48 -16.21 -3.43
CA ALA A 106 -1.47 -17.09 -2.84
C ALA A 106 -2.07 -18.46 -2.46
N GLU A 107 -3.27 -18.48 -1.88
CA GLU A 107 -4.00 -19.72 -1.59
C GLU A 107 -4.31 -20.52 -2.85
N LYS A 108 -4.70 -19.88 -3.95
CA LYS A 108 -4.94 -20.56 -5.23
C LYS A 108 -3.67 -21.21 -5.77
N PHE A 109 -2.54 -20.50 -5.73
CA PHE A 109 -1.24 -21.00 -6.21
C PHE A 109 -0.65 -22.12 -5.34
N LEU A 110 -1.01 -22.20 -4.06
CA LEU A 110 -0.51 -23.23 -3.14
C LEU A 110 -1.36 -24.51 -3.12
N ASN A 111 -2.55 -24.49 -3.72
CA ASN A 111 -3.48 -25.62 -3.79
C ASN A 111 -3.66 -26.16 -5.22
N GLU A 112 -2.90 -25.63 -6.20
CA GLU A 112 -2.74 -26.16 -7.56
C GLU A 112 -1.41 -26.91 -7.66
#